data_AF-A0A015ITC6-F1
#
_entry.id   AF-A0A015ITC6-F1
#
_cell.length_a   1.000
_cell.length_b   1.000
_cell.length_c   1.000
_cell.angle_alpha   90.00
_cell.angle_beta   90.00
_cell.angle_gamma   90.00
#
_symmetry.space_group_name_H-M   'P 1'
#
loop_
_entity.id
_entity.type
_entity.pdbx_description
1 polymer ?
#
loop_
_entity_poly.entity_id
_entity_poly.type
_entity_poly.pdbx_seq_one_letter_code
_entity_poly.pdbx_strand_id
1 'polypeptide(L)'
;MPNVVKEFDKFAVRIADALVQLLENETVQEIAAVKKALEQVLRLDPETIPAIFNQSLKGSPEVRQRTINFLSNDLNRIKMELSQRNSDWESKFSDEVKKALHDANATDYEMFIKMLLSLKMYEKKENLKALSESMVDAIAKENEQLDPSNESSFQKFMLCGKTLIQFFEKGISTTPILAFLVKKMLPQNIYCNLQAKQQKSVLRYLVEFIIRSPNETTLKEAAPLIKDIFVKEVPEPPSDNNEEDPKLDLNKVENIVYAIYTIASKVPAITEGQEMNSRFVINYLCSYTSRYINGYYNNFVRKFRLRHLYTFAMKCQTRVKLGLKDLQKTQNKDQQTIEVIYVNLL
;
A
#
# COMPACT_ATOMS: atom_id res chain seq x y z
N MET A 1 45.03 12.57 21.46
CA MET A 1 44.24 11.33 21.31
C MET A 1 42.99 11.51 20.44
N PRO A 2 42.14 12.57 20.57
CA PRO A 2 40.97 12.74 19.71
C PRO A 2 41.28 12.86 18.21
N ASN A 3 42.41 13.47 17.85
CA ASN A 3 42.84 13.62 16.46
C ASN A 3 43.30 12.30 15.81
N VAL A 4 43.84 11.37 16.60
CA VAL A 4 44.29 10.06 16.10
C VAL A 4 43.09 9.14 15.82
N VAL A 5 42.04 9.21 16.66
CA VAL A 5 40.77 8.51 16.41
C VAL A 5 40.11 9.05 15.14
N LYS A 6 40.02 10.38 14.98
CA LYS A 6 39.49 11.01 13.75
C LYS A 6 40.28 10.66 12.48
N GLU A 7 41.58 10.42 12.58
CA GLU A 7 42.39 9.97 11.44
C GLU A 7 42.11 8.50 11.12
N PHE A 8 42.04 7.63 12.14
CA PHE A 8 41.70 6.22 11.98
C PHE A 8 40.31 6.03 11.32
N ASP A 9 39.30 6.78 11.75
CA ASP A 9 37.95 6.74 11.18
C ASP A 9 37.97 7.12 9.68
N LYS A 10 38.77 8.13 9.30
CA LYS A 10 38.95 8.52 7.88
C LYS A 10 39.66 7.45 7.07
N PHE A 11 40.60 6.71 7.65
CA PHE A 11 41.26 5.60 6.98
C PHE A 11 40.30 4.42 6.79
N ALA A 12 39.49 4.09 7.81
CA ALA A 12 38.49 3.02 7.73
C ALA A 12 37.47 3.28 6.62
N VAL A 13 36.96 4.51 6.51
CA VAL A 13 36.04 4.93 5.43
C VAL A 13 36.71 4.81 4.05
N ARG A 14 37.96 5.26 3.89
CA ARG A 14 38.67 5.13 2.61
C ARG A 14 38.93 3.68 2.20
N ILE A 15 39.25 2.81 3.15
CA ILE A 15 39.43 1.38 2.91
C ILE A 15 38.09 0.77 2.49
N ALA A 16 37.01 1.11 3.20
CA ALA A 16 35.67 0.67 2.85
C ALA A 16 35.27 1.10 1.44
N ASP A 17 35.52 2.36 1.07
CA ASP A 17 35.23 2.90 -0.26
C ASP A 17 35.98 2.14 -1.36
N ALA A 18 37.28 1.88 -1.18
CA ALA A 18 38.09 1.11 -2.12
C ALA A 18 37.58 -0.32 -2.26
N LEU A 19 37.23 -0.97 -1.15
CA LEU A 19 36.68 -2.33 -1.15
C LEU A 19 35.31 -2.39 -1.85
N VAL A 20 34.45 -1.38 -1.69
CA VAL A 20 33.17 -1.31 -2.41
C VAL A 20 33.40 -1.25 -3.92
N GLN A 21 34.37 -0.47 -4.39
CA GLN A 21 34.69 -0.39 -5.82
C GLN A 21 35.22 -1.73 -6.36
N LEU A 22 36.00 -2.47 -5.56
CA LEU A 22 36.49 -3.81 -5.92
C LEU A 22 35.37 -4.87 -6.02
N LEU A 23 34.13 -4.56 -5.62
CA LEU A 23 32.98 -5.41 -5.91
C LEU A 23 32.63 -5.43 -7.40
N GLU A 24 33.26 -4.62 -8.25
CA GLU A 24 33.10 -4.66 -9.71
C GLU A 24 33.82 -5.86 -10.36
N ASN A 25 34.76 -6.50 -9.66
CA ASN A 25 35.56 -7.60 -10.20
C ASN A 25 34.71 -8.75 -10.79
N GLU A 26 35.22 -9.45 -11.80
CA GLU A 26 34.45 -10.46 -12.52
C GLU A 26 34.47 -11.83 -11.84
N THR A 27 35.52 -12.13 -11.06
CA THR A 27 35.69 -13.47 -10.48
C THR A 27 34.95 -13.63 -9.16
N VAL A 28 34.25 -14.76 -9.01
CA VAL A 28 33.50 -15.08 -7.79
C VAL A 28 34.41 -15.13 -6.55
N GLN A 29 35.64 -15.61 -6.72
CA GLN A 29 36.65 -15.72 -5.66
C GLN A 29 37.09 -14.34 -5.16
N GLU A 30 37.38 -13.40 -6.06
CA GLU A 30 37.76 -12.04 -5.67
C GLU A 30 36.59 -11.32 -4.98
N ILE A 31 35.38 -11.43 -5.52
CA ILE A 31 34.18 -10.85 -4.90
C ILE A 31 34.00 -11.42 -3.48
N ALA A 32 34.20 -12.73 -3.28
CA ALA A 32 34.09 -13.35 -1.97
C ALA A 32 35.18 -12.84 -1.00
N ALA A 33 36.41 -12.65 -1.48
CA ALA A 33 37.50 -12.07 -0.69
C ALA A 33 37.20 -10.62 -0.30
N VAL A 34 36.69 -9.81 -1.23
CA VAL A 34 36.29 -8.41 -0.99
C VAL A 34 35.15 -8.34 0.04
N LYS A 35 34.12 -9.18 -0.08
CA LYS A 35 33.03 -9.25 0.91
C LYS A 35 33.54 -9.60 2.31
N LYS A 36 34.47 -10.55 2.41
CA LYS A 36 35.10 -10.94 3.68
C LYS A 36 35.92 -9.78 4.27
N ALA A 37 36.63 -9.02 3.44
CA ALA A 37 37.37 -7.84 3.88
C ALA A 37 36.41 -6.73 4.36
N LEU A 38 35.32 -6.47 3.63
CA LEU A 38 34.27 -5.54 4.07
C LEU A 38 33.67 -5.95 5.41
N GLU A 39 33.37 -7.24 5.59
CA GLU A 39 32.87 -7.77 6.87
C GLU A 39 33.84 -7.52 8.03
N GLN A 40 35.15 -7.65 7.79
CA GLN A 40 36.18 -7.32 8.79
C GLN A 40 36.22 -5.82 9.10
N VAL A 41 36.12 -4.95 8.09
CA VAL A 41 36.03 -3.49 8.31
C VAL A 41 34.82 -3.16 9.17
N LEU A 42 33.65 -3.73 8.87
CA LEU A 42 32.42 -3.51 9.63
C LEU A 42 32.54 -3.98 11.10
N ARG A 43 33.20 -5.11 11.35
CA ARG A 43 33.47 -5.62 12.70
C ARG A 43 34.40 -4.72 13.51
N LEU A 44 35.34 -4.04 12.84
CA LEU A 44 36.27 -3.12 13.48
C LEU A 44 35.62 -1.77 13.75
N ASP A 45 34.90 -1.26 12.75
CA ASP A 45 34.23 0.04 12.82
C ASP A 45 32.85 0.02 12.14
N PRO A 46 31.77 -0.23 12.92
CA PRO A 46 30.40 -0.19 12.43
C PRO A 46 29.96 1.19 11.91
N GLU A 47 30.66 2.28 12.24
CA GLU A 47 30.33 3.63 11.73
C GLU A 47 30.59 3.76 10.22
N THR A 48 31.29 2.80 9.61
CA THR A 48 31.52 2.76 8.16
C THR A 48 30.32 2.24 7.35
N ILE A 49 29.34 1.57 7.97
CA ILE A 49 28.16 1.02 7.28
C ILE A 49 27.43 2.08 6.42
N PRO A 50 27.10 3.27 6.95
CA PRO A 50 26.39 4.27 6.17
C PRO A 50 27.26 4.84 5.02
N ALA A 51 28.59 4.89 5.20
CA ALA A 51 29.52 5.28 4.13
C ALA A 51 29.55 4.24 3.00
N ILE A 52 29.65 2.94 3.33
CA ILE A 52 29.58 1.83 2.35
C ILE A 52 28.27 1.88 1.56
N PHE A 53 27.15 2.10 2.25
CA PHE A 53 25.85 2.24 1.61
C PHE A 53 25.83 3.42 0.64
N ASN A 54 26.24 4.61 1.09
CA ASN A 54 26.27 5.81 0.25
C ASN A 54 27.22 5.69 -0.95
N GLN A 55 28.34 4.97 -0.80
CA GLN A 55 29.26 4.70 -1.90
C GLN A 55 28.62 3.78 -2.94
N SER A 56 27.79 2.81 -2.52
CA SER A 56 27.03 1.95 -3.45
C SER A 56 26.06 2.74 -4.33
N LEU A 57 25.48 3.83 -3.82
CA LEU A 57 24.57 4.68 -4.58
C LEU A 57 25.31 5.42 -5.71
N LYS A 58 26.60 5.72 -5.54
CA LYS A 58 27.45 6.41 -6.52
C LYS A 58 28.15 5.47 -7.51
N GLY A 59 28.22 4.17 -7.19
CA GLY A 59 28.90 3.16 -8.00
C GLY A 59 28.14 2.74 -9.26
N SER A 60 28.75 1.87 -10.07
CA SER A 60 28.09 1.24 -11.21
C SER A 60 26.88 0.39 -10.75
N PRO A 61 25.88 0.12 -11.61
CA PRO A 61 24.71 -0.68 -11.24
C PRO A 61 25.08 -2.05 -10.64
N GLU A 62 26.14 -2.67 -11.15
CA GLU A 62 26.66 -3.95 -10.67
C GLU A 62 27.23 -3.83 -9.25
N VAL A 63 28.09 -2.82 -9.00
CA VAL A 63 28.64 -2.52 -7.67
C VAL A 63 27.51 -2.20 -6.68
N ARG A 64 26.54 -1.40 -7.10
CA ARG A 64 25.36 -1.06 -6.29
C ARG A 64 24.62 -2.32 -5.87
N GLN A 65 24.22 -3.16 -6.84
CA GLN A 65 23.47 -4.39 -6.59
C GLN A 65 24.23 -5.34 -5.66
N ARG A 66 25.53 -5.52 -5.87
CA ARG A 66 26.39 -6.39 -5.06
C ARG A 66 26.55 -5.87 -3.64
N THR A 67 26.72 -4.56 -3.47
CA THR A 67 26.84 -3.93 -2.15
C THR A 67 25.52 -4.01 -1.39
N ILE A 68 24.40 -3.74 -2.06
CA ILE A 68 23.04 -3.90 -1.52
C ILE A 68 22.81 -5.34 -1.03
N ASN A 69 23.20 -6.33 -1.82
CA ASN A 69 23.08 -7.73 -1.46
C ASN A 69 23.99 -8.11 -0.28
N PHE A 70 25.21 -7.58 -0.23
CA PHE A 70 26.12 -7.74 0.91
C PHE A 70 25.51 -7.16 2.18
N LEU A 71 25.06 -5.90 2.14
CA LEU A 71 24.45 -5.23 3.29
C LEU A 71 23.16 -5.95 3.73
N SER A 72 22.36 -6.49 2.80
CA SER A 72 21.13 -7.20 3.14
C SER A 72 21.37 -8.59 3.76
N ASN A 73 22.31 -9.36 3.21
CA ASN A 73 22.49 -10.77 3.59
C ASN A 73 23.55 -10.96 4.66
N ASP A 74 24.66 -10.23 4.58
CA ASP A 74 25.83 -10.45 5.41
C ASP A 74 25.78 -9.61 6.70
N LEU A 75 25.15 -8.41 6.71
CA LEU A 75 24.93 -7.67 7.97
C LEU A 75 24.16 -8.53 8.97
N ASN A 76 23.14 -9.27 8.51
CA ASN A 76 22.33 -10.17 9.33
C ASN A 76 23.17 -11.19 10.11
N ARG A 77 24.28 -11.67 9.53
CA ARG A 77 25.17 -12.67 10.16
C ARG A 77 25.98 -12.07 11.30
N ILE A 78 26.39 -10.81 11.17
CA ILE A 78 27.28 -10.13 12.13
C ILE A 78 26.57 -9.14 13.05
N LYS A 79 25.22 -9.01 12.98
CA LYS A 79 24.46 -8.01 13.77
C LYS A 79 24.79 -8.00 15.25
N MET A 80 24.94 -9.18 15.86
CA MET A 80 25.27 -9.28 17.29
C MET A 80 26.62 -8.65 17.61
N GLU A 81 27.63 -8.92 16.80
CA GLU A 81 28.98 -8.36 16.96
C GLU A 81 28.97 -6.84 16.74
N LEU A 82 28.24 -6.37 15.73
CA LEU A 82 28.08 -4.93 15.45
C LEU A 82 27.43 -4.21 16.62
N SER A 83 26.33 -4.76 17.17
CA SER A 83 25.62 -4.17 18.30
C SER A 83 26.42 -4.18 19.60
N GLN A 84 27.37 -5.10 19.79
CA GLN A 84 28.28 -5.08 20.93
C GLN A 84 29.32 -3.95 20.83
N ARG A 85 29.74 -3.61 19.61
CA ARG A 85 30.70 -2.52 19.35
C ARG A 85 30.04 -1.16 19.44
N ASN A 86 28.82 -1.04 18.91
CA ASN A 86 28.11 0.22 18.80
C ASN A 86 26.61 -0.04 18.88
N SER A 87 25.90 0.46 19.88
CA SER A 87 24.45 0.19 20.00
C SER A 87 23.61 0.87 18.91
N ASP A 88 24.12 1.94 18.31
CA ASP A 88 23.31 2.89 17.52
C ASP A 88 23.49 2.71 16.00
N TRP A 89 24.29 1.73 15.58
CA TRP A 89 24.60 1.49 14.16
C TRP A 89 23.33 1.25 13.33
N GLU A 90 22.34 0.53 13.87
CA GLU A 90 21.08 0.27 13.16
C GLU A 90 20.31 1.56 12.90
N SER A 91 20.30 2.50 13.85
CA SER A 91 19.63 3.79 13.69
C SER A 91 20.31 4.63 12.61
N LYS A 92 21.64 4.73 12.64
CA LYS A 92 22.40 5.49 11.64
C LYS A 92 22.25 4.91 10.24
N PHE A 93 22.33 3.58 10.13
CA PHE A 93 22.12 2.91 8.85
C PHE A 93 20.68 3.08 8.35
N SER A 94 19.69 2.92 9.24
CA SER A 94 18.28 3.18 8.95
C SER A 94 18.06 4.58 8.39
N ASP A 95 18.67 5.61 8.99
CA ASP A 95 18.52 7.00 8.54
C ASP A 95 19.07 7.23 7.13
N GLU A 96 20.23 6.67 6.78
CA GLU A 96 20.75 6.77 5.41
C GLU A 96 19.89 6.00 4.39
N VAL A 97 19.42 4.80 4.73
CA VAL A 97 18.55 4.03 3.82
C VAL A 97 17.20 4.74 3.63
N LYS A 98 16.62 5.33 4.68
CA LYS A 98 15.39 6.13 4.58
C LYS A 98 15.58 7.35 3.69
N LYS A 99 16.71 8.05 3.76
CA LYS A 99 17.01 9.17 2.84
C LYS A 99 17.06 8.69 1.39
N ALA A 100 17.68 7.54 1.14
CA ALA A 100 17.79 6.98 -0.21
C ALA A 100 16.45 6.49 -0.77
N LEU A 101 15.42 6.22 0.06
CA LEU A 101 14.09 5.83 -0.43
C LEU A 101 13.45 6.88 -1.33
N HIS A 102 13.73 8.17 -1.11
CA HIS A 102 13.13 9.27 -1.89
C HIS A 102 13.56 9.27 -3.36
N ASP A 103 14.80 8.83 -3.64
CA ASP A 103 15.40 8.86 -4.98
C ASP A 103 15.52 7.45 -5.61
N ALA A 104 15.06 6.42 -4.89
CA ALA A 104 15.13 5.03 -5.34
C ALA A 104 14.20 4.80 -6.54
N ASN A 105 14.56 3.96 -7.51
CA ASN A 105 13.58 3.40 -8.46
C ASN A 105 12.77 2.27 -7.78
N ALA A 106 11.81 1.65 -8.47
CA ALA A 106 10.98 0.59 -7.88
C ALA A 106 11.78 -0.62 -7.35
N THR A 107 12.85 -1.02 -8.05
CA THR A 107 13.72 -2.14 -7.66
C THR A 107 14.55 -1.80 -6.43
N ASP A 108 15.20 -0.63 -6.44
CA ASP A 108 15.99 -0.14 -5.30
C ASP A 108 15.09 0.06 -4.08
N TYR A 109 13.88 0.59 -4.26
CA TYR A 109 12.90 0.77 -3.19
C TYR A 109 12.56 -0.59 -2.54
N GLU A 110 12.32 -1.64 -3.33
CA GLU A 110 12.11 -2.99 -2.79
C GLU A 110 13.29 -3.49 -1.95
N MET A 111 14.51 -3.28 -2.43
CA MET A 111 15.72 -3.72 -1.73
C MET A 111 15.94 -2.93 -0.44
N PHE A 112 15.72 -1.61 -0.46
CA PHE A 112 15.85 -0.75 0.71
C PHE A 112 14.80 -1.08 1.79
N ILE A 113 13.55 -1.34 1.40
CA ILE A 113 12.53 -1.81 2.35
C ILE A 113 12.93 -3.16 2.94
N LYS A 114 13.44 -4.11 2.16
CA LYS A 114 13.94 -5.40 2.69
C LYS A 114 15.09 -5.22 3.66
N MET A 115 16.05 -4.33 3.37
CA MET A 115 17.15 -4.00 4.28
C MET A 115 16.63 -3.44 5.59
N LEU A 116 15.76 -2.43 5.53
CA LEU A 116 15.17 -1.78 6.71
C LEU A 116 14.44 -2.82 7.56
N LEU A 117 13.56 -3.62 6.96
CA LEU A 117 12.81 -4.68 7.67
C LEU A 117 13.68 -5.74 8.33
N SER A 118 14.94 -5.89 7.92
CA SER A 118 15.86 -6.82 8.57
C SER A 118 16.34 -6.31 9.93
N LEU A 119 16.36 -5.00 10.17
CA LEU A 119 16.95 -4.40 11.38
C LEU A 119 16.11 -4.71 12.62
N LYS A 120 16.78 -5.12 13.71
CA LYS A 120 16.10 -5.53 14.94
C LYS A 120 15.37 -4.37 15.62
N MET A 121 15.83 -3.14 15.40
CA MET A 121 15.20 -1.94 15.94
C MET A 121 13.72 -1.81 15.56
N TYR A 122 13.29 -2.38 14.43
CA TYR A 122 11.89 -2.34 13.98
C TYR A 122 10.98 -3.40 14.60
N GLU A 123 11.49 -4.24 15.51
CA GLU A 123 10.65 -5.00 16.42
C GLU A 123 9.89 -4.08 17.38
N LYS A 124 10.46 -2.90 17.68
CA LYS A 124 9.81 -1.86 18.50
C LYS A 124 8.75 -1.12 17.68
N LYS A 125 7.56 -0.98 18.27
CA LYS A 125 6.39 -0.38 17.61
C LYS A 125 6.63 1.08 17.21
N GLU A 126 7.34 1.86 18.03
CA GLU A 126 7.64 3.26 17.77
C GLU A 126 8.50 3.43 16.52
N ASN A 127 9.53 2.59 16.38
CA ASN A 127 10.41 2.59 15.21
C ASN A 127 9.65 2.13 13.96
N LEU A 128 8.79 1.12 14.09
CA LEU A 128 7.95 0.65 13.00
C LEU A 128 6.97 1.73 12.53
N LYS A 129 6.43 2.53 13.45
CA LYS A 129 5.61 3.71 13.13
C LYS A 129 6.41 4.73 12.33
N ALA A 130 7.60 5.12 12.81
CA ALA A 130 8.46 6.08 12.11
C ALA A 130 8.88 5.59 10.70
N LEU A 131 9.13 4.29 10.55
CA LEU A 131 9.36 3.67 9.25
C LEU A 131 8.13 3.78 8.35
N SER A 132 6.93 3.48 8.86
CA SER A 132 5.71 3.58 8.09
C SER A 132 5.48 4.99 7.53
N GLU A 133 5.77 6.01 8.33
CA GLU A 133 5.66 7.41 7.92
C GLU A 133 6.70 7.75 6.85
N SER A 134 7.96 7.31 7.03
CA SER A 134 9.04 7.52 6.06
C SER A 134 8.74 6.84 4.71
N MET A 135 8.15 5.64 4.73
CA MET A 135 7.75 4.93 3.50
C MET A 135 6.65 5.67 2.74
N VAL A 136 5.65 6.21 3.47
CA VAL A 136 4.58 7.00 2.87
C VAL A 136 5.11 8.33 2.34
N ASP A 137 6.02 8.98 3.06
CA ASP A 137 6.64 10.24 2.64
C ASP A 137 7.50 10.06 1.38
N ALA A 138 8.27 8.96 1.30
CA ALA A 138 9.06 8.63 0.13
C ALA A 138 8.21 8.52 -1.15
N ILE A 139 7.08 7.82 -1.10
CA ILE A 139 6.16 7.75 -2.23
C ILE A 139 5.39 9.07 -2.44
N ALA A 140 5.13 9.85 -1.39
CA ALA A 140 4.38 11.11 -1.52
C ALA A 140 5.18 12.20 -2.23
N LYS A 141 6.46 12.34 -1.88
CA LYS A 141 7.37 13.35 -2.45
C LYS A 141 7.62 13.15 -3.94
N GLU A 142 7.73 11.90 -4.37
CA GLU A 142 7.84 11.56 -5.80
C GLU A 142 6.54 11.88 -6.57
N ASN A 143 5.39 11.84 -5.88
CA ASN A 143 4.05 11.92 -6.46
C ASN A 143 3.39 13.31 -6.30
N GLU A 144 4.16 14.40 -6.28
CA GLU A 144 3.55 15.74 -6.33
C GLU A 144 2.67 15.93 -7.58
N GLN A 145 3.05 15.29 -8.70
CA GLN A 145 2.22 15.07 -9.87
C GLN A 145 2.22 13.57 -10.18
N LEU A 146 1.25 12.83 -9.66
CA LEU A 146 1.09 11.41 -10.01
C LEU A 146 0.87 11.33 -11.53
N ASP A 147 1.89 10.91 -12.27
CA ASP A 147 1.73 10.56 -13.68
C ASP A 147 1.12 9.15 -13.71
N PRO A 148 -0.16 9.00 -14.12
CA PRO A 148 -0.83 7.70 -14.21
C PRO A 148 -0.12 6.73 -15.16
N SER A 149 0.79 7.24 -16.00
CA SER A 149 1.62 6.48 -16.93
C SER A 149 2.91 5.95 -16.30
N ASN A 150 3.31 6.45 -15.12
CA ASN A 150 4.54 6.03 -14.46
C ASN A 150 4.35 4.74 -13.67
N GLU A 151 4.60 3.61 -14.34
CA GLU A 151 4.52 2.28 -13.76
C GLU A 151 5.47 2.11 -12.54
N SER A 152 6.64 2.77 -12.52
CA SER A 152 7.58 2.68 -11.40
C SER A 152 6.98 3.25 -10.11
N SER A 153 6.37 4.43 -10.18
CA SER A 153 5.72 5.07 -9.02
C SER A 153 4.53 4.25 -8.52
N PHE A 154 3.76 3.64 -9.43
CA PHE A 154 2.69 2.72 -9.05
C PHE A 154 3.23 1.45 -8.35
N GLN A 155 4.30 0.85 -8.86
CA GLN A 155 4.94 -0.33 -8.24
C GLN A 155 5.43 -0.03 -6.82
N LYS A 156 6.01 1.15 -6.58
CA LYS A 156 6.40 1.59 -5.23
C LYS A 156 5.20 1.71 -4.30
N PHE A 157 4.10 2.30 -4.75
CA PHE A 157 2.85 2.34 -3.97
C PHE A 157 2.35 0.94 -3.62
N MET A 158 2.31 0.03 -4.61
CA MET A 158 1.87 -1.36 -4.40
C MET A 158 2.72 -2.06 -3.35
N LEU A 159 4.03 -1.90 -3.44
CA LEU A 159 4.98 -2.47 -2.49
C LEU A 159 4.84 -1.84 -1.09
N CYS A 160 4.71 -0.52 -1.03
CA CYS A 160 4.47 0.21 0.21
C CYS A 160 3.19 -0.30 0.90
N GLY A 161 2.07 -0.34 0.17
CA GLY A 161 0.79 -0.86 0.67
C GLY A 161 0.89 -2.31 1.14
N LYS A 162 1.54 -3.19 0.37
CA LYS A 162 1.74 -4.61 0.75
C LYS A 162 2.52 -4.74 2.06
N THR A 163 3.58 -3.96 2.23
CA THR A 163 4.42 -3.99 3.44
C THR A 163 3.66 -3.41 4.64
N LEU A 164 2.99 -2.27 4.46
CA LEU A 164 2.25 -1.60 5.53
C LEU A 164 1.08 -2.44 6.07
N ILE A 165 0.45 -3.28 5.25
CA ILE A 165 -0.58 -4.23 5.72
C ILE A 165 -0.05 -5.08 6.89
N GLN A 166 1.20 -5.55 6.81
CA GLN A 166 1.83 -6.33 7.88
C GLN A 166 2.06 -5.49 9.15
N PHE A 167 2.22 -4.17 9.00
CA PHE A 167 2.43 -3.25 10.13
C PHE A 167 1.11 -2.93 10.83
N PHE A 168 0.00 -2.90 10.10
CA PHE A 168 -1.32 -2.65 10.68
C PHE A 168 -1.74 -3.75 11.66
N GLU A 169 -1.34 -4.99 11.39
CA GLU A 169 -1.53 -6.11 12.33
C GLU A 169 -0.79 -5.91 13.66
N LYS A 170 0.29 -5.12 13.65
CA LYS A 170 1.05 -4.69 14.84
C LYS A 170 0.51 -3.39 15.46
N GLY A 171 -0.66 -2.92 15.01
CA GLY A 171 -1.34 -1.74 15.53
C GLY A 171 -0.73 -0.41 15.09
N ILE A 172 -0.06 -0.37 13.94
CA ILE A 172 0.32 0.87 13.25
C ILE A 172 -0.90 1.42 12.51
N SER A 173 -1.08 2.74 12.51
CA SER A 173 -2.25 3.40 11.91
C SER A 173 -2.21 3.33 10.38
N THR A 174 -3.37 3.06 9.76
CA THR A 174 -3.56 3.14 8.31
C THR A 174 -3.75 4.57 7.79
N THR A 175 -3.92 5.54 8.70
CA THR A 175 -4.28 6.92 8.36
C THR A 175 -3.30 7.58 7.38
N PRO A 176 -1.97 7.51 7.55
CA PRO A 176 -1.05 8.21 6.65
C PRO A 176 -1.13 7.72 5.19
N ILE A 177 -1.13 6.39 4.98
CA ILE A 177 -1.21 5.83 3.63
C ILE A 177 -2.59 6.05 3.01
N LEU A 178 -3.67 6.01 3.81
CA LEU A 178 -5.00 6.30 3.31
C LEU A 178 -5.10 7.77 2.90
N ALA A 179 -4.58 8.70 3.69
CA ALA A 179 -4.57 10.12 3.35
C ALA A 179 -3.79 10.38 2.05
N PHE A 180 -2.67 9.69 1.84
CA PHE A 180 -1.97 9.68 0.55
C PHE A 180 -2.89 9.19 -0.58
N LEU A 181 -3.48 8.00 -0.43
CA LEU A 181 -4.35 7.41 -1.45
C LEU A 181 -5.56 8.30 -1.79
N VAL A 182 -6.20 8.89 -0.79
CA VAL A 182 -7.32 9.83 -0.94
C VAL A 182 -6.91 11.08 -1.72
N LYS A 183 -5.76 11.66 -1.41
CA LYS A 183 -5.31 12.90 -2.06
C LYS A 183 -4.71 12.69 -3.45
N LYS A 184 -4.12 11.52 -3.68
CA LYS A 184 -3.23 11.30 -4.82
C LYS A 184 -3.78 10.29 -5.82
N MET A 185 -4.59 9.31 -5.42
CA MET A 185 -5.04 8.23 -6.32
C MET A 185 -6.55 8.14 -6.51
N LEU A 186 -7.35 8.57 -5.53
CA LEU A 186 -8.81 8.54 -5.63
C LEU A 186 -9.47 9.69 -6.42
N PRO A 187 -8.86 10.89 -6.61
CA PRO A 187 -9.50 11.93 -7.41
C PRO A 187 -9.87 11.39 -8.79
N GLN A 188 -11.11 11.61 -9.22
CA GLN A 188 -11.69 10.91 -10.37
C GLN A 188 -10.87 11.11 -11.66
N ASN A 189 -10.32 12.32 -11.85
CA ASN A 189 -9.44 12.66 -12.97
C ASN A 189 -8.13 11.87 -12.98
N ILE A 190 -7.64 11.41 -11.83
CA ILE A 190 -6.45 10.57 -11.72
C ILE A 190 -6.85 9.11 -11.86
N TYR A 191 -7.82 8.66 -11.07
CA TYR A 191 -8.27 7.26 -11.03
C TYR A 191 -8.71 6.75 -12.41
N CYS A 192 -9.43 7.56 -13.18
CA CYS A 192 -9.89 7.17 -14.51
C CYS A 192 -8.76 7.03 -15.54
N ASN A 193 -7.61 7.68 -15.32
CA ASN A 193 -6.45 7.60 -16.21
C ASN A 193 -5.55 6.40 -15.90
N LEU A 194 -5.77 5.72 -14.77
CA LEU A 194 -5.06 4.49 -14.42
C LEU A 194 -5.49 3.33 -15.33
N GLN A 195 -4.58 2.39 -15.56
CA GLN A 195 -4.91 1.14 -16.23
C GLN A 195 -5.91 0.32 -15.41
N ALA A 196 -6.73 -0.51 -16.07
CA ALA A 196 -7.76 -1.32 -15.40
C ALA A 196 -7.20 -2.21 -14.26
N LYS A 197 -5.98 -2.73 -14.41
CA LYS A 197 -5.29 -3.50 -13.36
C LYS A 197 -4.91 -2.63 -12.16
N GLN A 198 -4.40 -1.43 -12.41
CA GLN A 198 -4.02 -0.47 -11.39
C GLN A 198 -5.24 0.02 -10.60
N GLN A 199 -6.34 0.35 -11.29
CA GLN A 199 -7.64 0.70 -10.68
C GLN A 199 -8.11 -0.37 -9.68
N LYS A 200 -8.09 -1.64 -10.09
CA LYS A 200 -8.46 -2.77 -9.21
C LYS A 200 -7.58 -2.85 -7.97
N SER A 201 -6.27 -2.64 -8.14
CA SER A 201 -5.34 -2.66 -7.02
C SER A 201 -5.58 -1.48 -6.06
N VAL A 202 -5.80 -0.26 -6.57
CA VAL A 202 -6.14 0.91 -5.75
C VAL A 202 -7.39 0.65 -4.91
N LEU A 203 -8.46 0.16 -5.53
CA LEU A 203 -9.71 -0.16 -4.84
C LEU A 203 -9.53 -1.26 -3.78
N ARG A 204 -8.72 -2.27 -4.06
CA ARG A 204 -8.39 -3.30 -3.06
C ARG A 204 -7.66 -2.70 -1.85
N TYR A 205 -6.64 -1.88 -2.07
CA TYR A 205 -5.90 -1.25 -0.96
C TYR A 205 -6.75 -0.27 -0.17
N LEU A 206 -7.63 0.48 -0.84
CA LEU A 206 -8.61 1.35 -0.20
C LEU A 206 -9.41 0.58 0.88
N VAL A 207 -9.94 -0.59 0.51
CA VAL A 207 -10.69 -1.45 1.44
C VAL A 207 -9.82 -1.92 2.60
N GLU A 208 -8.62 -2.44 2.32
CA GLU A 208 -7.69 -2.90 3.35
C GLU A 208 -7.34 -1.80 4.36
N PHE A 209 -7.21 -0.54 3.90
CA PHE A 209 -6.87 0.59 4.75
C PHE A 209 -8.06 1.08 5.59
N ILE A 210 -9.26 1.11 5.02
CA ILE A 210 -10.49 1.59 5.69
C ILE A 210 -10.96 0.61 6.77
N ILE A 211 -10.91 -0.71 6.53
CA ILE A 211 -11.36 -1.73 7.50
C ILE A 211 -10.66 -1.59 8.84
N ARG A 212 -9.38 -1.21 8.81
CA ARG A 212 -8.53 -1.07 9.99
C ARG A 212 -8.78 0.23 10.77
N SER A 213 -9.91 0.89 10.51
CA SER A 213 -10.42 2.04 11.27
C SER A 213 -9.43 3.22 11.34
N PRO A 214 -9.13 3.85 10.19
CA PRO A 214 -8.38 5.12 10.15
C PRO A 214 -9.15 6.24 10.89
N ASN A 215 -8.49 7.38 11.06
CA ASN A 215 -9.12 8.54 11.70
C ASN A 215 -10.37 9.02 10.91
N GLU A 216 -11.29 9.69 11.61
CA GLU A 216 -12.55 10.12 11.01
C GLU A 216 -12.37 11.21 9.94
N THR A 217 -11.38 12.09 10.11
CA THR A 217 -11.08 13.18 9.17
C THR A 217 -10.75 12.64 7.78
N THR A 218 -9.82 11.68 7.68
CA THR A 218 -9.45 11.08 6.39
C THR A 218 -10.61 10.30 5.77
N LEU A 219 -11.49 9.71 6.58
CA LEU A 219 -12.70 9.07 6.06
C LEU A 219 -13.70 10.07 5.46
N LYS A 220 -13.86 11.24 6.09
CA LYS A 220 -14.69 12.32 5.55
C LYS A 220 -14.14 12.86 4.23
N GLU A 221 -12.81 12.97 4.09
CA GLU A 221 -12.14 13.35 2.84
C GLU A 221 -12.29 12.27 1.75
N ALA A 222 -12.23 10.99 2.12
CA ALA A 222 -12.38 9.87 1.20
C ALA A 222 -13.81 9.73 0.66
N ALA A 223 -14.81 10.00 1.50
CA ALA A 223 -16.22 9.76 1.21
C ALA A 223 -16.71 10.35 -0.13
N PRO A 224 -16.53 11.64 -0.45
CA PRO A 224 -17.00 12.20 -1.72
C PRO A 224 -16.29 11.57 -2.93
N LEU A 225 -14.98 11.32 -2.85
CA LEU A 225 -14.23 10.72 -3.96
C LEU A 225 -14.69 9.28 -4.25
N ILE A 226 -15.00 8.52 -3.20
CA ILE A 226 -15.53 7.16 -3.35
C ILE A 226 -16.95 7.19 -3.93
N LYS A 227 -17.78 8.19 -3.57
CA LYS A 227 -19.05 8.42 -4.27
C LYS A 227 -18.82 8.64 -5.75
N ASP A 228 -17.95 9.57 -6.14
CA ASP A 228 -17.71 9.89 -7.56
C ASP A 228 -17.20 8.68 -8.36
N ILE A 229 -16.36 7.84 -7.75
CA ILE A 229 -15.92 6.57 -8.35
C ILE A 229 -17.09 5.59 -8.46
N PHE A 230 -17.91 5.45 -7.42
CA PHE A 230 -19.10 4.61 -7.44
C PHE A 230 -20.05 5.03 -8.54
N VAL A 231 -20.30 6.34 -8.67
CA VAL A 231 -21.22 6.87 -9.67
C VAL A 231 -20.75 6.56 -11.09
N LYS A 232 -19.43 6.51 -11.29
CA LYS A 232 -18.82 6.24 -12.59
C LYS A 232 -18.72 4.76 -12.93
N GLU A 233 -18.40 3.91 -11.95
CA GLU A 233 -18.20 2.47 -12.15
C GLU A 233 -19.52 1.69 -12.08
N VAL A 234 -20.57 2.28 -11.50
CA VAL A 234 -21.93 1.73 -11.46
C VAL A 234 -22.83 2.68 -12.26
N PRO A 235 -23.29 2.31 -13.47
CA PRO A 235 -24.20 3.13 -14.28
C PRO A 235 -25.58 3.24 -13.62
N GLU A 236 -26.50 3.98 -14.24
CA GLU A 236 -27.91 4.04 -13.81
C GLU A 236 -28.73 2.87 -14.38
N PRO A 237 -29.85 2.49 -13.74
CA PRO A 237 -30.65 1.38 -14.24
C PRO A 237 -31.20 1.77 -15.62
N PRO A 238 -31.27 0.81 -16.56
CA PRO A 238 -31.85 1.09 -17.85
C PRO A 238 -33.27 1.62 -17.67
N SER A 239 -33.57 2.72 -18.37
CA SER A 239 -34.86 3.40 -18.29
C SER A 239 -35.94 2.66 -19.09
N ASP A 240 -35.53 1.86 -20.08
CA ASP A 240 -36.38 1.05 -20.94
C ASP A 240 -35.99 -0.44 -20.91
N ASN A 241 -36.98 -1.32 -20.96
CA ASN A 241 -36.79 -2.79 -20.98
C ASN A 241 -36.02 -3.32 -22.20
N ASN A 242 -35.74 -2.47 -23.19
CA ASN A 242 -35.03 -2.81 -24.43
C ASN A 242 -33.54 -2.40 -24.40
N GLU A 243 -33.09 -1.70 -23.35
CA GLU A 243 -31.69 -1.32 -23.20
C GLU A 243 -30.86 -2.54 -22.75
N GLU A 244 -29.66 -2.70 -23.31
CA GLU A 244 -28.76 -3.76 -22.89
C GLU A 244 -28.32 -3.54 -21.44
N ASP A 245 -28.44 -4.60 -20.63
CA ASP A 245 -27.99 -4.59 -19.24
C ASP A 245 -26.49 -4.19 -19.15
N PRO A 246 -26.14 -3.23 -18.27
CA PRO A 246 -24.78 -2.71 -18.19
C PRO A 246 -23.77 -3.79 -17.78
N LYS A 247 -22.63 -3.83 -18.47
CA LYS A 247 -21.51 -4.72 -18.10
C LYS A 247 -20.77 -4.15 -16.89
N LEU A 248 -20.98 -4.78 -15.73
CA LEU A 248 -20.32 -4.41 -14.48
C LEU A 248 -19.04 -5.21 -14.23
N ASP A 249 -17.97 -4.53 -13.79
CA ASP A 249 -16.82 -5.20 -13.18
C ASP A 249 -17.11 -5.46 -11.70
N LEU A 250 -17.67 -6.63 -11.41
CA LEU A 250 -18.13 -7.00 -10.06
C LEU A 250 -17.04 -6.87 -8.98
N ASN A 251 -15.77 -7.10 -9.32
CA ASN A 251 -14.68 -6.96 -8.35
C ASN A 251 -14.44 -5.50 -7.97
N LYS A 252 -14.56 -4.56 -8.92
CA LYS A 252 -14.44 -3.14 -8.62
C LYS A 252 -15.63 -2.69 -7.77
N VAL A 253 -16.83 -3.04 -8.20
CA VAL A 253 -18.08 -2.71 -7.51
C VAL A 253 -18.07 -3.24 -6.08
N GLU A 254 -17.62 -4.48 -5.86
CA GLU A 254 -17.49 -5.07 -4.53
C GLU A 254 -16.59 -4.23 -3.62
N ASN A 255 -15.38 -3.87 -4.08
CA ASN A 255 -14.45 -3.08 -3.29
C ASN A 255 -15.02 -1.68 -2.96
N ILE A 256 -15.68 -1.04 -3.93
CA ILE A 256 -16.29 0.28 -3.76
C ILE A 256 -17.43 0.22 -2.74
N VAL A 257 -18.38 -0.71 -2.93
CA VAL A 257 -19.54 -0.88 -2.04
C VAL A 257 -19.09 -1.23 -0.62
N TYR A 258 -18.08 -2.09 -0.49
CA TYR A 258 -17.52 -2.44 0.80
C TYR A 258 -16.86 -1.23 1.49
N ALA A 259 -16.11 -0.42 0.75
CA ALA A 259 -15.56 0.84 1.27
C ALA A 259 -16.67 1.79 1.75
N ILE A 260 -17.72 2.00 0.95
CA ILE A 260 -18.87 2.84 1.32
C ILE A 260 -19.54 2.33 2.59
N TYR A 261 -19.85 1.03 2.65
CA TYR A 261 -20.45 0.40 3.82
C TYR A 261 -19.62 0.65 5.09
N THR A 262 -18.31 0.47 5.00
CA THR A 262 -17.42 0.63 6.15
C THR A 262 -17.35 2.09 6.60
N ILE A 263 -17.31 3.02 5.66
CA ILE A 263 -17.31 4.47 5.96
C ILE A 263 -18.64 4.92 6.55
N ALA A 264 -19.77 4.42 6.06
CA ALA A 264 -21.12 4.84 6.48
C ALA A 264 -21.35 4.70 7.99
N SER A 265 -20.66 3.75 8.64
CA SER A 265 -20.70 3.60 10.11
C SER A 265 -20.19 4.83 10.88
N LYS A 266 -19.31 5.63 10.28
CA LYS A 266 -18.70 6.84 10.87
C LYS A 266 -19.09 8.13 10.14
N VAL A 267 -19.38 8.04 8.85
CA VAL A 267 -19.79 9.15 7.99
C VAL A 267 -21.08 8.74 7.24
N PRO A 268 -22.25 8.75 7.90
CA PRO A 268 -23.51 8.27 7.31
C PRO A 268 -23.90 9.00 6.02
N ALA A 269 -23.53 10.29 5.91
CA ALA A 269 -23.78 11.11 4.73
C ALA A 269 -23.21 10.52 3.42
N ILE A 270 -22.30 9.54 3.49
CA ILE A 270 -21.79 8.85 2.29
C ILE A 270 -22.87 8.04 1.54
N THR A 271 -23.99 7.68 2.17
CA THR A 271 -25.08 6.95 1.49
C THR A 271 -26.18 7.87 0.98
N GLU A 272 -26.11 9.16 1.27
CA GLU A 272 -27.13 10.13 0.88
C GLU A 272 -26.93 10.63 -0.56
N GLY A 273 -28.06 10.92 -1.23
CA GLY A 273 -28.12 11.48 -2.59
C GLY A 273 -28.97 10.62 -3.53
N GLN A 274 -29.74 11.27 -4.40
CA GLN A 274 -30.62 10.61 -5.38
C GLN A 274 -29.85 9.66 -6.30
N GLU A 275 -28.66 10.08 -6.74
CA GLU A 275 -27.72 9.30 -7.55
C GLU A 275 -27.15 8.05 -6.84
N MET A 276 -26.99 8.12 -5.52
CA MET A 276 -26.55 6.95 -4.74
C MET A 276 -27.69 5.94 -4.64
N ASN A 277 -28.90 6.44 -4.38
CA ASN A 277 -30.11 5.61 -4.27
C ASN A 277 -30.40 4.86 -5.57
N SER A 278 -30.35 5.51 -6.73
CA SER A 278 -30.60 4.88 -8.04
C SER A 278 -29.59 3.75 -8.33
N ARG A 279 -28.31 3.95 -7.99
CA ARG A 279 -27.23 2.97 -8.21
C ARG A 279 -27.21 1.84 -7.18
N PHE A 280 -27.63 2.09 -5.95
CA PHE A 280 -27.84 1.01 -4.98
C PHE A 280 -28.98 0.10 -5.40
N VAL A 281 -30.01 0.62 -6.08
CA VAL A 281 -31.06 -0.19 -6.70
C VAL A 281 -30.48 -1.13 -7.76
N ILE A 282 -29.56 -0.68 -8.62
CA ILE A 282 -28.86 -1.60 -9.55
C ILE A 282 -28.02 -2.63 -8.82
N ASN A 283 -27.21 -2.23 -7.85
CA ASN A 283 -26.40 -3.20 -7.10
C ASN A 283 -27.28 -4.24 -6.40
N TYR A 284 -28.41 -3.81 -5.87
CA TYR A 284 -29.43 -4.67 -5.31
C TYR A 284 -30.04 -5.58 -6.39
N LEU A 285 -30.42 -5.04 -7.55
CA LEU A 285 -30.97 -5.78 -8.70
C LEU A 285 -29.97 -6.78 -9.27
N CYS A 286 -28.70 -6.42 -9.51
CA CYS A 286 -27.62 -7.31 -9.94
C CYS A 286 -27.29 -8.39 -8.89
N SER A 287 -27.50 -8.12 -7.60
CA SER A 287 -27.37 -9.12 -6.54
C SER A 287 -28.58 -10.07 -6.44
N TYR A 288 -29.73 -9.69 -7.02
CA TYR A 288 -30.97 -10.46 -7.02
C TYR A 288 -31.24 -11.16 -8.36
N THR A 289 -30.79 -10.58 -9.47
CA THR A 289 -30.80 -11.20 -10.78
C THR A 289 -29.66 -12.22 -10.83
N SER A 290 -29.99 -13.42 -10.39
CA SER A 290 -29.27 -14.66 -10.74
C SER A 290 -28.98 -14.81 -12.24
N ARG A 291 -29.44 -13.93 -13.14
CA ARG A 291 -29.19 -13.95 -14.58
C ARG A 291 -27.72 -13.65 -14.95
N TYR A 292 -27.07 -12.68 -14.31
CA TYR A 292 -25.64 -12.40 -14.56
C TYR A 292 -24.72 -13.40 -13.84
N ILE A 293 -25.11 -13.82 -12.64
CA ILE A 293 -24.37 -14.83 -11.89
C ILE A 293 -24.51 -16.20 -12.56
N ASN A 294 -25.67 -16.58 -13.12
CA ASN A 294 -25.85 -17.88 -13.80
C ASN A 294 -25.09 -18.01 -15.13
N GLY A 295 -24.94 -16.93 -15.90
CA GLY A 295 -24.14 -16.93 -17.13
C GLY A 295 -22.65 -17.17 -16.87
N TYR A 296 -22.12 -16.58 -15.79
CA TYR A 296 -20.77 -16.86 -15.30
C TYR A 296 -20.68 -18.20 -14.56
N TYR A 297 -21.71 -18.60 -13.82
CA TYR A 297 -21.79 -19.85 -13.04
C TYR A 297 -21.53 -21.09 -13.88
N ASN A 298 -22.11 -21.19 -15.08
CA ASN A 298 -21.91 -22.37 -15.94
C ASN A 298 -20.48 -22.49 -16.49
N ASN A 299 -19.76 -21.37 -16.68
CA ASN A 299 -18.35 -21.38 -17.08
C ASN A 299 -17.39 -21.48 -15.88
N PHE A 300 -17.76 -20.95 -14.72
CA PHE A 300 -16.91 -20.84 -13.53
C PHE A 300 -16.96 -22.10 -12.65
N VAL A 301 -18.09 -22.81 -12.61
CA VAL A 301 -18.26 -24.06 -11.83
C VAL A 301 -17.42 -25.22 -12.39
N ARG A 302 -17.01 -25.17 -13.67
CA ARG A 302 -16.12 -26.18 -14.26
C ARG A 302 -14.64 -26.03 -13.87
N LYS A 303 -14.22 -24.91 -13.25
CA LYS A 303 -12.83 -24.68 -12.83
C LYS A 303 -12.73 -24.21 -11.37
N PHE A 304 -12.64 -25.20 -10.48
CA PHE A 304 -12.00 -25.17 -9.15
C PHE A 304 -12.60 -24.34 -7.99
N ARG A 305 -13.06 -25.10 -6.96
CA ARG A 305 -13.01 -24.88 -5.50
C ARG A 305 -13.03 -23.44 -4.95
N LEU A 306 -14.21 -22.82 -4.82
CA LEU A 306 -14.35 -21.60 -3.99
C LEU A 306 -15.67 -21.55 -3.19
N ARG A 307 -15.89 -22.53 -2.29
CA ARG A 307 -16.94 -22.48 -1.24
C ARG A 307 -16.85 -21.21 -0.38
N HIS A 308 -15.65 -20.65 -0.18
CA HIS A 308 -15.45 -19.44 0.59
C HIS A 308 -15.91 -18.15 -0.11
N LEU A 309 -15.85 -18.06 -1.45
CA LEU A 309 -16.41 -16.92 -2.19
C LEU A 309 -17.94 -16.92 -2.20
N TYR A 310 -18.57 -18.11 -2.22
CA TYR A 310 -20.02 -18.24 -2.04
C TYR A 310 -20.45 -17.79 -0.63
N THR A 311 -19.75 -18.25 0.42
CA THR A 311 -20.02 -17.79 1.79
C THR A 311 -19.73 -16.29 1.96
N PHE A 312 -18.74 -15.75 1.25
CA PHE A 312 -18.39 -14.33 1.28
C PHE A 312 -19.43 -13.47 0.54
N ALA A 313 -19.84 -13.84 -0.68
CA ALA A 313 -20.91 -13.20 -1.43
C ALA A 313 -22.25 -13.24 -0.67
N MET A 314 -22.59 -14.36 -0.03
CA MET A 314 -23.76 -14.47 0.85
C MET A 314 -23.62 -13.58 2.09
N LYS A 315 -22.43 -13.44 2.68
CA LYS A 315 -22.17 -12.52 3.80
C LYS A 315 -22.21 -11.06 3.37
N CYS A 316 -21.71 -10.72 2.19
CA CYS A 316 -21.81 -9.39 1.59
C CYS A 316 -23.26 -9.05 1.29
N GLN A 317 -24.01 -9.96 0.67
CA GLN A 317 -25.45 -9.82 0.43
C GLN A 317 -26.25 -9.71 1.74
N THR A 318 -25.87 -10.47 2.78
CA THR A 318 -26.50 -10.39 4.10
C THR A 318 -26.15 -9.08 4.82
N ARG A 319 -24.91 -8.58 4.70
CA ARG A 319 -24.48 -7.29 5.27
C ARG A 319 -25.07 -6.09 4.54
N VAL A 320 -25.21 -6.16 3.22
CA VAL A 320 -25.93 -5.16 2.42
C VAL A 320 -27.42 -5.18 2.76
N LYS A 321 -28.06 -6.36 2.88
CA LYS A 321 -29.45 -6.48 3.33
C LYS A 321 -29.68 -6.02 4.78
N LEU A 322 -28.74 -6.30 5.69
CA LEU A 322 -28.78 -5.83 7.07
C LEU A 322 -28.54 -4.32 7.16
N GLY A 323 -27.56 -3.78 6.44
CA GLY A 323 -27.29 -2.35 6.37
C GLY A 323 -28.45 -1.57 5.76
N LEU A 324 -29.08 -2.07 4.69
CA LEU A 324 -30.29 -1.49 4.12
C LEU A 324 -31.48 -1.56 5.09
N LYS A 325 -31.65 -2.67 5.82
CA LYS A 325 -32.68 -2.79 6.87
C LYS A 325 -32.42 -1.89 8.07
N ASP A 326 -31.17 -1.69 8.45
CA ASP A 326 -30.81 -0.85 9.59
C ASP A 326 -30.91 0.63 9.23
N LEU A 327 -30.54 1.02 8.00
CA LEU A 327 -30.82 2.35 7.43
C LEU A 327 -32.33 2.64 7.36
N GLN A 328 -33.15 1.65 7.01
CA GLN A 328 -34.62 1.72 7.09
C GLN A 328 -35.14 1.88 8.53
N LYS A 329 -34.43 1.37 9.54
CA LYS A 329 -34.83 1.50 10.96
C LYS A 329 -34.40 2.83 11.57
N THR A 330 -33.27 3.40 11.17
CA THR A 330 -32.84 4.73 11.64
C THR A 330 -33.63 5.87 11.00
N GLN A 331 -34.23 5.66 9.82
CA GLN A 331 -35.13 6.63 9.16
C GLN A 331 -36.55 6.70 9.76
N ASN A 332 -36.94 5.81 10.67
CA ASN A 332 -38.28 5.79 11.28
C ASN A 332 -38.55 6.94 12.28
N LYS A 333 -37.63 7.90 12.48
CA LYS A 333 -37.87 9.05 13.37
C LYS A 333 -38.49 10.27 12.66
N ASP A 334 -38.41 10.38 11.35
CA ASP A 334 -38.93 11.53 10.61
C ASP A 334 -40.03 11.11 9.64
N GLN A 335 -41.22 10.92 10.22
CA GLN A 335 -42.43 10.39 9.58
C GLN A 335 -43.01 11.31 8.47
N GLN A 336 -42.50 12.53 8.30
CA GLN A 336 -42.90 13.45 7.22
C GLN A 336 -42.16 13.21 5.89
N THR A 337 -41.02 12.50 5.90
CA THR A 337 -40.26 12.21 4.66
C THR A 337 -40.80 10.97 3.93
N ILE A 338 -41.60 10.14 4.62
CA ILE A 338 -42.16 8.89 4.09
C ILE A 338 -43.21 9.14 2.99
N GLU A 339 -43.97 10.23 3.05
CA GLU A 339 -44.97 10.54 2.03
C GLU A 339 -44.35 10.92 0.67
N VAL A 340 -43.12 11.45 0.65
CA VAL A 340 -42.44 11.85 -0.60
C VAL A 340 -41.81 10.66 -1.34
N ILE A 341 -41.45 9.60 -0.61
CA ILE A 341 -40.87 8.37 -1.19
C ILE A 341 -41.97 7.41 -1.66
N TYR A 342 -43.11 7.32 -0.96
CA TYR A 342 -44.20 6.43 -1.34
C TYR A 342 -44.94 6.87 -2.63
N VAL A 343 -44.94 8.16 -2.95
CA VAL A 343 -45.58 8.68 -4.17
C VAL A 343 -44.73 8.44 -5.44
N ASN A 344 -43.44 8.12 -5.31
CA ASN A 344 -42.54 7.93 -6.45
C ASN A 344 -42.05 6.48 -6.65
N LEU A 345 -42.65 5.50 -5.95
CA LEU A 345 -42.32 4.06 -6.04
C LEU A 345 -43.50 3.17 -6.47
N LEU A 346 -44.58 3.79 -6.99
CA LEU A 346 -45.57 3.20 -7.90
C LEU A 346 -45.54 4.02 -9.19
#